data_AF-A0A2E1INQ9-F1
#
_entry.id   AF-A0A2E1INQ9-F1
#
_cell.length_a   1.000
_cell.length_b   1.000
_cell.length_c   1.000
_cell.angle_alpha   90.00
_cell.angle_beta   90.00
_cell.angle_gamma   90.00
#
_symmetry.space_group_name_H-M   'P 1'
#
loop_
_entity.id
_entity.type
_entity.pdbx_description
1 polymer ?
#
loop_
_entity_poly.entity_id
_entity_poly.type
_entity_poly.pdbx_seq_one_letter_code
_entity_poly.pdbx_strand_id
1 'polypeptide(L)' 'MPGPIAQLLLSLLWTVAGVLLIVGGVWLFDRLTPLDYRGEIRKGNIAAGIVVAAVVLAVTAVVVSVILV' A
#
# COMPACT_ATOMS: atom_id res chain seq x y z
N MET A 1 33.15 4.11 1.64
CA MET A 1 31.79 4.67 1.73
C MET A 1 31.15 4.54 0.35
N PRO A 2 29.92 4.00 0.22
CA PRO A 2 29.26 3.95 -1.08
C PRO A 2 29.16 5.38 -1.63
N GLY A 3 29.42 5.55 -2.93
CA GLY A 3 29.38 6.86 -3.57
C GLY A 3 27.96 7.46 -3.56
N PRO A 4 27.82 8.79 -3.78
CA PRO A 4 26.52 9.46 -3.77
C PRO A 4 25.49 8.80 -4.69
N ILE A 5 25.94 8.33 -5.86
CA ILE A 5 25.10 7.64 -6.85
C ILE A 5 24.56 6.31 -6.30
N ALA A 6 25.37 5.55 -5.56
CA ALA A 6 24.95 4.28 -4.99
C ALA A 6 23.88 4.46 -3.90
N GLN A 7 23.95 5.54 -3.12
CA GLN A 7 22.91 5.88 -2.13
C GLN A 7 21.58 6.22 -2.81
N LEU A 8 21.61 7.01 -3.89
CA LEU A 8 20.41 7.34 -4.67
C LEU A 8 19.74 6.09 -5.25
N LEU A 9 20.53 5.18 -5.82
CA LEU A 9 20.03 3.91 -6.36
C LEU A 9 19.39 3.04 -5.27
N LEU A 10 20.00 2.98 -4.09
CA LEU A 10 19.46 2.24 -2.95
C LEU A 10 18.14 2.84 -2.46
N SER A 11 18.04 4.16 -2.33
CA SER A 11 16.80 4.85 -1.94
C SER A 11 15.68 4.64 -2.97
N LEU A 12 16.01 4.68 -4.26
CA LEU A 12 15.08 4.37 -5.34
C LEU A 12 14.56 2.93 -5.24
N LEU A 13 15.46 1.97 -5.02
CA LEU A 13 15.10 0.57 -4.87
C LEU A 13 14.10 0.36 -3.71
N TRP A 14 14.39 0.93 -2.54
CA TRP A 14 13.49 0.85 -1.38
C TRP A 14 12.16 1.55 -1.59
N THR A 15 12.15 2.66 -2.32
CA THR A 15 10.90 3.36 -2.69
C THR A 15 10.02 2.47 -3.55
N VAL A 16 10.60 1.85 -4.59
CA VAL A 16 9.88 0.92 -5.47
C VAL A 16 9.38 -0.30 -4.69
N ALA A 17 10.22 -0.88 -3.82
CA ALA A 17 9.84 -1.99 -2.97
C ALA A 17 8.65 -1.64 -2.06
N GLY A 18 8.66 -0.47 -1.42
CA GLY A 18 7.54 -0.02 -0.58
C GLY A 18 6.25 0.17 -1.33
N VAL A 19 6.28 0.77 -2.52
CA VAL A 19 5.09 0.91 -3.38
C VAL A 19 4.54 -0.46 -3.76
N LEU A 20 5.40 -1.41 -4.14
CA LEU A 20 4.97 -2.77 -4.50
C LEU A 20 4.33 -3.50 -3.31
N LEU A 21 4.87 -3.35 -2.10
CA LEU A 21 4.30 -3.94 -0.90
C LEU A 21 2.93 -3.35 -0.55
N ILE A 22 2.74 -2.04 -0.70
CA ILE A 22 1.44 -1.39 -0.44
C ILE A 22 0.40 -1.87 -1.45
N VAL A 23 0.74 -1.84 -2.74
CA VAL A 23 -0.17 -2.31 -3.81
C VAL A 23 -0.50 -3.78 -3.62
N GLY A 24 0.50 -4.61 -3.31
CA GLY A 24 0.32 -6.03 -3.04
C GLY A 24 -0.55 -6.30 -1.82
N GLY A 25 -0.39 -5.54 -0.74
CA GLY A 25 -1.19 -5.67 0.49
C GLY A 25 -2.66 -5.29 0.28
N VAL A 26 -2.92 -4.19 -0.43
CA VAL A 26 -4.30 -3.78 -0.76
C VAL A 26 -4.93 -4.78 -1.73
N TRP A 27 -4.19 -5.25 -2.73
CA TRP A 27 -4.67 -6.27 -3.67
C TRP A 27 -5.00 -7.60 -2.97
N LEU A 28 -4.17 -8.01 -2.02
CA LEU A 28 -4.41 -9.20 -1.21
C LEU A 28 -5.68 -9.04 -0.35
N PHE A 29 -5.89 -7.86 0.25
CA PHE A 29 -7.10 -7.56 1.00
C PHE A 29 -8.36 -7.66 0.12
N ASP A 30 -8.34 -7.09 -1.09
CA ASP A 30 -9.44 -7.19 -2.05
C ASP A 30 -9.71 -8.64 -2.47
N ARG A 31 -8.66 -9.48 -2.56
CA ARG A 31 -8.78 -10.89 -2.91
C ARG A 31 -9.35 -11.76 -1.78
N LEU A 32 -9.00 -11.44 -0.54
CA LEU A 32 -9.43 -12.16 0.66
C LEU A 32 -10.85 -11.79 1.07
N THR A 33 -11.28 -10.56 0.77
CA THR A 33 -12.60 -10.09 1.18
C THR A 33 -13.66 -10.50 0.15
N PRO A 34 -14.78 -11.13 0.57
CA PRO A 34 -15.83 -11.56 -0.35
C PRO A 34 -16.71 -10.41 -0.89
N LEU A 35 -16.48 -9.17 -0.44
CA LEU A 35 -17.29 -8.00 -0.78
C LEU A 35 -16.67 -7.21 -1.94
N ASP A 36 -17.47 -6.83 -2.95
CA ASP A 36 -17.02 -5.94 -4.02
C ASP A 36 -17.06 -4.48 -3.59
N TYR A 37 -16.00 -4.04 -2.90
CA TYR A 37 -15.88 -2.63 -2.47
C TYR A 37 -15.89 -1.64 -3.64
N ARG A 38 -15.33 -2.02 -4.80
CA ARG A 38 -15.28 -1.15 -5.98
C ARG A 38 -16.69 -0.95 -6.55
N GLY A 39 -17.49 -2.01 -6.58
CA GLY A 39 -18.91 -1.97 -6.91
C GLY A 39 -19.72 -1.13 -5.93
N GLU A 40 -19.51 -1.31 -4.62
CA GLU A 40 -20.21 -0.56 -3.57
C GLU A 40 -19.89 0.94 -3.62
N ILE A 41 -18.63 1.32 -3.82
CA ILE A 41 -18.23 2.74 -3.99
C ILE A 41 -18.91 3.36 -5.21
N ARG A 42 -18.99 2.63 -6.33
CA ARG A 42 -19.70 3.10 -7.55
C ARG A 42 -21.19 3.31 -7.35
N LYS A 43 -21.82 2.54 -6.45
CA LYS A 43 -23.22 2.72 -6.06
C LYS A 43 -23.45 3.89 -5.09
N GLY A 44 -22.38 4.61 -4.70
CA GLY A 44 -22.46 5.72 -3.76
C GLY A 44 -22.34 5.32 -2.29
N ASN A 45 -21.90 4.08 -1.99
CA ASN A 45 -21.73 3.63 -0.62
C ASN A 45 -20.46 4.23 0.00
N ILE A 46 -20.63 5.33 0.74
CA ILE A 46 -19.53 6.05 1.41
C ILE A 46 -18.84 5.17 2.45
N ALA A 47 -19.58 4.28 3.14
CA ALA A 47 -19.01 3.40 4.15
C ALA A 47 -17.97 2.44 3.55
N ALA A 48 -18.25 1.89 2.36
CA ALA A 48 -17.29 1.08 1.62
C ALA A 48 -16.02 1.86 1.27
N GLY A 49 -16.14 3.14 0.89
CA GLY A 49 -15.00 4.02 0.64
C GLY A 49 -14.14 4.27 1.87
N ILE A 50 -14.76 4.50 3.03
CA ILE A 50 -14.06 4.68 4.31
C ILE A 50 -13.29 3.41 4.70
N VAL A 51 -13.90 2.24 4.51
CA VAL A 51 -13.22 0.96 4.80
C VAL A 51 -11.98 0.78 3.93
N VAL A 52 -12.09 1.01 2.62
CA VAL A 52 -10.93 0.91 1.72
C VAL A 52 -9.84 1.92 2.10
N ALA A 53 -10.21 3.15 2.46
CA ALA A 53 -9.25 4.15 2.92
C ALA A 53 -8.53 3.71 4.21
N ALA A 54 -9.25 3.16 5.18
CA ALA A 54 -8.67 2.64 6.43
C ALA A 54 -7.71 1.47 6.16
N VAL A 55 -8.05 0.58 5.24
CA VAL A 55 -7.19 -0.55 4.83
C VAL A 55 -5.90 -0.05 4.18
N VAL A 56 -5.99 0.91 3.26
CA VAL A 56 -4.81 1.50 2.62
C VAL A 56 -3.88 2.12 3.66
N LEU A 57 -4.43 2.85 4.65
CA LEU A 57 -3.65 3.43 5.74
C LEU A 57 -3.00 2.34 6.62
N ALA A 58 -3.74 1.28 6.95
CA ALA A 58 -3.23 0.18 7.76
C ALA A 58 -2.08 -0.56 7.04
N VAL A 59 -2.26 -0.91 5.77
CA VAL A 59 -1.21 -1.55 4.95
C VAL A 59 0.01 -0.64 4.84
N THR A 60 -0.20 0.66 4.59
CA THR A 60 0.89 1.63 4.50
C THR A 60 1.65 1.74 5.82
N ALA A 61 0.96 1.80 6.96
CA ALA A 61 1.60 1.85 8.27
C ALA A 61 2.48 0.61 8.54
N VAL A 62 2.00 -0.58 8.19
CA VAL A 62 2.78 -1.82 8.30
C VAL A 62 4.01 -1.77 7.40
N VAL A 63 3.86 -1.38 6.13
CA VAL A 63 5.00 -1.30 5.19
C VAL A 63 6.04 -0.28 5.64
N VAL A 64 5.60 0.89 6.07
CA VAL A 64 6.47 1.94 6.60
C VAL A 64 7.22 1.45 7.84
N SER A 65 6.56 0.69 8.72
CA SER A 65 7.21 0.13 9.91
C SER A 65 8.30 -0.89 9.58
N VAL A 66 8.24 -1.54 8.42
CA VAL A 66 9.26 -2.51 7.97
C VAL A 66 10.42 -1.82 7.23
N ILE A 67 10.14 -0.73 6.50
CA ILE A 67 11.15 -0.02 5.70
C ILE A 67 11.97 0.98 6.53
N LEU A 68 11.38 1.55 7.59
CA LEU A 68 12.05 2.52 8.47
C LEU A 68 12.93 1.89 9.57
N VAL A 69 13.09 0.56 9.58
CA VAL A 69 13.95 -0.18 10.52
C VAL A 69 15.30 -0.45 9.89
#